data_AF-A0A2J8I6M9-F1
#
_entry.id   AF-A0A2J8I6M9-F1
#
_cell.length_a   1.000
_cell.length_b   1.000
_cell.length_c   1.000
_cell.angle_alpha   90.00
_cell.angle_beta   90.00
_cell.angle_gamma   90.00
#
_symmetry.space_group_name_H-M   'P 1'
#
loop_
_entity.id
_entity.type
_entity.pdbx_description
1 polymer ?
#
loop_
_entity_poly.entity_id
_entity_poly.type
_entity_poly.pdbx_seq_one_letter_code
_entity_poly.pdbx_strand_id
1 'polypeptide(L)'
;MNKVFFDKTQNVEVSRITSDGWWLENTLEHVVKGTALGKDFTVNIYKPSSERMIARYDRETDIWSDEITNRTLDEYFNQHGQRFVIGSPDGDYPEWAITEAPPRYDKSTQTVLHINKQWKVFDILIGQSFFDEYGNEFLVSDYNFELPEKHTFTKPPELRLDNYAVKLVGGQWQQLLDYRGEMAYAKDRDNGTDYQIEELGELPETHTLSAPEPFDSWIDKGWKYDIERHRPFKVGEEKQWRDNELTKVLDRIDQYEKDQNYPVELRTSPIQTNEDYLRLLQDRKNLSVYPESSHFPFGERPSLSGLAN
;
A
#
# COMPACT_ATOMS: atom_id res chain seq x y z
N MET A 1 22.17 -8.82 -70.24
CA MET A 1 21.62 -7.48 -70.50
C MET A 1 21.72 -7.18 -71.98
N ASN A 2 20.67 -7.46 -72.77
CA ASN A 2 20.62 -7.08 -74.17
C ASN A 2 20.25 -5.60 -74.26
N LYS A 3 21.26 -4.72 -74.29
CA LYS A 3 21.03 -3.30 -74.57
C LYS A 3 20.55 -3.18 -76.01
N VAL A 4 19.28 -2.84 -76.19
CA VAL A 4 18.71 -2.54 -77.50
C VAL A 4 19.24 -1.17 -77.93
N PHE A 5 20.02 -1.15 -79.01
CA PHE A 5 20.49 0.08 -79.64
C PHE A 5 19.54 0.48 -80.78
N PHE A 6 19.21 1.76 -80.88
CA PHE A 6 18.31 2.25 -81.91
C PHE A 6 19.08 2.59 -83.20
N ASP A 7 18.53 2.19 -84.35
CA ASP A 7 19.15 2.35 -85.68
C ASP A 7 18.82 3.69 -86.37
N LYS A 8 17.89 4.46 -85.79
CA LYS A 8 17.48 5.80 -86.21
C LYS A 8 17.15 6.68 -85.01
N THR A 9 17.29 7.99 -85.18
CA THR A 9 16.84 8.98 -84.19
C THR A 9 15.32 9.07 -84.21
N GLN A 10 14.68 8.87 -83.06
CA GLN A 10 13.22 8.82 -82.94
C GLN A 10 12.75 9.07 -81.50
N ASN A 11 11.46 9.32 -81.33
CA ASN A 11 10.80 9.26 -80.02
C ASN A 11 10.21 7.86 -79.83
N VAL A 12 10.42 7.27 -78.66
CA VAL A 12 9.96 5.92 -78.34
C VAL A 12 9.07 6.02 -77.11
N GLU A 13 7.90 5.39 -77.17
CA GLU A 13 7.07 5.20 -75.99
C GLU A 13 7.79 4.23 -75.04
N VAL A 14 7.92 4.62 -73.78
CA VAL A 14 8.64 3.85 -72.77
C VAL A 14 7.87 3.88 -71.45
N SER A 15 8.07 2.84 -70.64
CA SER A 15 7.75 2.86 -69.23
C SER A 15 8.97 3.33 -68.45
N ARG A 16 8.80 4.36 -67.63
CA ARG A 16 9.80 4.83 -66.67
C ARG A 16 9.72 3.98 -65.40
N ILE A 17 10.86 3.57 -64.88
CA ILE A 17 10.97 2.69 -63.71
C ILE A 17 11.96 3.24 -62.68
N THR A 18 11.78 2.88 -61.41
CA THR A 18 12.75 3.18 -60.35
C THR A 18 14.04 2.36 -60.51
N SER A 19 15.05 2.66 -59.69
CA SER A 19 16.27 1.83 -59.60
C SER A 19 15.96 0.36 -59.34
N ASP A 20 14.89 0.09 -58.60
CA ASP A 20 14.50 -1.26 -58.18
C ASP A 20 13.46 -1.88 -59.13
N GLY A 21 13.10 -1.18 -60.21
CA GLY A 21 12.26 -1.69 -61.30
C GLY A 21 10.78 -1.36 -61.19
N TRP A 22 10.33 -0.62 -60.16
CA TRP A 22 8.93 -0.26 -60.01
C TRP A 22 8.49 0.75 -61.08
N TRP A 23 7.36 0.50 -61.73
CA TRP A 23 6.77 1.43 -62.70
C TRP A 23 6.43 2.78 -62.07
N LEU A 24 6.76 3.87 -62.78
CA LEU A 24 6.45 5.24 -62.38
C LEU A 24 5.39 5.86 -63.30
N GLU A 25 5.63 5.83 -64.60
CA GLU A 25 4.78 6.44 -65.62
C GLU A 25 5.11 5.89 -67.01
N ASN A 26 4.22 6.11 -67.98
CA ASN A 26 4.52 5.94 -69.40
C ASN A 26 4.78 7.31 -70.02
N THR A 27 5.84 7.42 -70.82
CA THR A 27 6.26 8.68 -71.43
C THR A 27 6.92 8.45 -72.79
N LEU A 28 7.23 9.54 -73.50
CA LEU A 28 7.99 9.51 -74.75
C LEU A 28 9.43 9.92 -74.48
N GLU A 29 10.38 9.05 -74.80
CA GLU A 29 11.81 9.33 -74.68
C GLU A 29 12.44 9.53 -76.06
N HIS A 30 13.23 10.60 -76.21
CA HIS A 30 13.98 10.86 -77.43
C HIS A 30 15.30 10.09 -77.44
N VAL A 31 15.48 9.20 -78.41
CA VAL A 31 16.70 8.39 -78.55
C VAL A 31 17.41 8.73 -79.85
N VAL A 32 18.74 8.83 -79.80
CA VAL A 32 19.58 9.12 -80.97
C VAL A 32 20.03 7.81 -81.60
N LYS A 33 20.17 7.79 -82.93
CA LYS A 33 20.78 6.65 -83.64
C LYS A 33 22.10 6.23 -82.98
N GLY A 34 22.23 4.94 -82.67
CA GLY A 34 23.42 4.34 -82.08
C GLY A 34 23.48 4.41 -80.55
N THR A 35 22.47 4.96 -79.86
CA THR A 35 22.37 4.94 -78.39
C THR A 35 21.35 3.91 -77.92
N ALA A 36 21.38 3.59 -76.63
CA ALA A 36 20.38 2.76 -75.96
C ALA A 36 19.60 3.60 -74.94
N LEU A 37 18.46 3.11 -74.47
CA LEU A 37 17.73 3.74 -73.37
C LEU A 37 18.54 3.74 -72.06
N GLY A 38 18.27 4.72 -71.21
CA GLY A 38 18.74 4.72 -69.83
C GLY A 38 18.21 3.52 -69.05
N LYS A 39 18.87 3.14 -67.95
CA LYS A 39 18.47 2.00 -67.10
C LYS A 39 17.12 2.17 -66.40
N ASP A 40 16.61 3.40 -66.41
CA ASP A 40 15.36 3.82 -65.79
C ASP A 40 14.18 3.77 -66.77
N PHE A 41 14.39 3.21 -67.97
CA PHE A 41 13.38 3.08 -69.01
C PHE A 41 13.36 1.68 -69.61
N THR A 42 12.18 1.24 -70.03
CA THR A 42 11.98 0.04 -70.85
C THR A 42 10.97 0.30 -71.96
N VAL A 43 11.17 -0.35 -73.11
CA VAL A 43 10.19 -0.37 -74.22
C VAL A 43 9.07 -1.38 -73.98
N ASN A 44 9.21 -2.26 -72.98
CA ASN A 44 8.15 -3.17 -72.56
C ASN A 44 7.13 -2.37 -71.74
N ILE A 45 6.09 -1.86 -72.41
CA ILE A 45 5.14 -0.94 -71.79
C ILE A 45 4.24 -1.67 -70.80
N TYR A 46 4.31 -1.26 -69.54
CA TYR A 46 3.32 -1.62 -68.54
C TYR A 46 2.12 -0.68 -68.60
N LYS A 47 0.92 -1.25 -68.50
CA LYS A 47 -0.34 -0.51 -68.40
C LYS A 47 -1.06 -0.99 -67.15
N PRO A 48 -1.11 -0.19 -66.08
CA PRO A 48 -1.80 -0.60 -64.86
C PRO A 48 -3.29 -0.80 -65.13
N SER A 49 -3.88 -1.82 -64.52
CA SER A 49 -5.30 -2.14 -64.61
C SER A 49 -6.18 -1.11 -63.89
N SER A 50 -5.64 -0.43 -62.87
CA SER A 50 -6.27 0.72 -62.20
C SER A 50 -5.21 1.63 -61.57
N GLU A 51 -5.61 2.84 -61.13
CA GLU A 51 -4.70 3.86 -60.58
C GLU A 51 -3.86 3.39 -59.38
N ARG A 52 -4.32 2.38 -58.65
CA ARG A 52 -3.62 1.83 -57.49
C ARG A 52 -2.78 0.60 -57.80
N MET A 53 -2.68 0.17 -59.06
CA MET A 53 -1.94 -1.04 -59.41
C MET A 53 -0.57 -0.72 -59.97
N ILE A 54 0.41 -1.56 -59.65
CA ILE A 54 1.80 -1.38 -60.02
C ILE A 54 2.47 -2.74 -60.23
N ALA A 55 3.48 -2.79 -61.09
CA ALA A 55 4.31 -3.97 -61.29
C ALA A 55 5.79 -3.58 -61.26
N ARG A 56 6.63 -4.57 -60.98
CA ARG A 56 8.09 -4.43 -60.97
C ARG A 56 8.66 -5.07 -62.24
N TYR A 57 9.44 -4.31 -62.98
CA TYR A 57 10.13 -4.78 -64.16
C TYR A 57 11.43 -5.49 -63.79
N ASP A 58 11.57 -6.75 -64.23
CA ASP A 58 12.81 -7.50 -64.12
C ASP A 58 13.66 -7.29 -65.38
N ARG A 59 14.82 -6.65 -65.19
CA ARG A 59 15.76 -6.30 -66.25
C ARG A 59 16.54 -7.50 -66.80
N GLU A 60 16.60 -8.60 -66.07
CA GLU A 60 17.31 -9.81 -66.50
C GLU A 60 16.44 -10.66 -67.42
N THR A 61 15.16 -10.78 -67.07
CA THR A 61 14.17 -11.59 -67.80
C THR A 61 13.36 -10.79 -68.83
N ASP A 62 13.42 -9.45 -68.81
CA ASP A 62 12.64 -8.54 -69.67
C ASP A 62 11.12 -8.74 -69.52
N ILE A 63 10.67 -9.01 -68.29
CA ILE A 63 9.28 -9.33 -67.95
C ILE A 63 8.83 -8.46 -66.77
N TRP A 64 7.56 -8.05 -66.80
CA TRP A 64 6.89 -7.44 -65.65
C TRP A 64 6.45 -8.53 -64.67
N SER A 65 6.64 -8.29 -63.38
CA SER A 65 6.05 -9.11 -62.32
C SER A 65 4.53 -9.15 -62.43
N ASP A 66 3.92 -10.05 -61.67
CA ASP A 66 2.49 -9.97 -61.40
C ASP A 66 2.13 -8.60 -60.84
N GLU A 67 0.95 -8.13 -61.22
CA GLU A 67 0.42 -6.84 -60.84
C GLU A 67 -0.03 -6.87 -59.37
N ILE A 68 0.40 -5.88 -58.60
CA ILE A 68 0.04 -5.75 -57.18
C ILE A 68 -0.60 -4.40 -56.90
N THR A 69 -1.30 -4.29 -55.77
CA THR A 69 -1.73 -2.99 -55.25
C THR A 69 -0.51 -2.21 -54.74
N ASN A 70 -0.38 -0.95 -55.15
CA ASN A 70 0.64 -0.03 -54.70
C ASN A 70 0.33 0.42 -53.27
N ARG A 71 1.06 -0.15 -52.31
CA ARG A 71 0.89 0.13 -50.89
C ARG A 71 1.78 1.25 -50.36
N THR A 72 2.53 1.94 -51.23
CA THR A 72 3.55 2.94 -50.83
C THR A 72 2.99 4.01 -49.88
N LEU A 73 1.73 4.41 -50.07
CA LEU A 73 1.05 5.45 -49.30
C LEU A 73 0.08 4.90 -48.24
N ASP A 74 0.00 3.57 -48.07
CA ASP A 74 -0.81 2.97 -47.03
C ASP A 74 -0.30 3.42 -45.66
N GLU A 75 -1.20 4.02 -44.88
CA GLU A 75 -0.89 4.59 -43.59
C GLU A 75 -0.97 3.53 -42.49
N TYR A 76 -0.14 3.71 -41.46
CA TYR A 76 -0.24 2.99 -40.21
C TYR A 76 0.30 3.85 -39.06
N PHE A 77 0.01 3.43 -37.82
CA PHE A 77 0.31 4.18 -36.62
C PHE A 77 1.06 3.30 -35.61
N ASN A 78 1.89 3.94 -34.78
CA ASN A 78 2.37 3.30 -33.55
C ASN A 78 1.36 3.48 -32.41
N GLN A 79 1.62 2.85 -31.25
CA GLN A 79 0.73 2.91 -30.10
C GLN A 79 0.45 4.33 -29.55
N HIS A 80 1.27 5.33 -29.89
CA HIS A 80 1.12 6.72 -29.47
C HIS A 80 0.46 7.61 -30.54
N GLY A 81 -0.10 7.01 -31.60
CA GLY A 81 -0.79 7.73 -32.67
C GLY A 81 0.15 8.46 -33.65
N GLN A 82 1.46 8.16 -33.61
CA GLN A 82 2.39 8.68 -34.61
C GLN A 82 2.13 7.99 -35.95
N ARG A 83 1.97 8.77 -37.01
CA ARG A 83 1.68 8.31 -38.38
C ARG A 83 2.95 7.91 -39.12
N PHE A 84 2.86 6.82 -39.86
CA PHE A 84 3.86 6.27 -40.78
C PHE A 84 3.20 5.85 -42.11
N VAL A 85 4.02 5.57 -43.11
CA VAL A 85 3.61 5.02 -44.42
C VAL A 85 4.55 3.88 -44.82
N ILE A 86 4.07 2.89 -45.57
CA ILE A 86 4.86 1.69 -45.93
C ILE A 86 6.11 2.05 -46.74
N GLY A 87 6.02 3.04 -47.63
CA GLY A 87 7.18 3.59 -48.36
C GLY A 87 7.71 2.74 -49.52
N SER A 88 7.22 1.51 -49.69
CA SER A 88 7.45 0.69 -50.89
C SER A 88 6.14 0.09 -51.44
N PRO A 89 6.05 -0.16 -52.75
CA PRO A 89 4.84 -0.71 -53.36
C PRO A 89 4.41 -2.09 -52.84
N ASP A 90 5.38 -2.96 -52.59
CA ASP A 90 5.23 -4.34 -52.13
C ASP A 90 5.49 -4.53 -50.63
N GLY A 91 5.61 -3.43 -49.89
CA GLY A 91 5.91 -3.50 -48.46
C GLY A 91 4.73 -4.01 -47.64
N ASP A 92 5.05 -4.59 -46.50
CA ASP A 92 4.07 -5.06 -45.51
C ASP A 92 4.00 -4.14 -44.30
N TYR A 93 2.88 -4.23 -43.58
CA TYR A 93 2.76 -3.60 -42.28
C TYR A 93 3.73 -4.28 -41.30
N PRO A 94 4.52 -3.51 -40.53
CA PRO A 94 5.25 -4.06 -39.39
C PRO A 94 4.30 -4.77 -38.41
N GLU A 95 4.78 -5.76 -37.67
CA GLU A 95 3.94 -6.54 -36.72
C GLU A 95 3.24 -5.66 -35.66
N TRP A 96 3.83 -4.53 -35.30
CA TRP A 96 3.30 -3.58 -34.32
C TRP A 96 2.34 -2.54 -34.92
N ALA A 97 2.13 -2.55 -36.23
CA ALA A 97 1.36 -1.53 -36.92
C ALA A 97 -0.12 -1.54 -36.52
N ILE A 98 -0.64 -0.36 -36.21
CA ILE A 98 -2.07 -0.13 -36.02
C ILE A 98 -2.59 0.54 -37.28
N THR A 99 -3.53 -0.09 -37.98
CA THR A 99 -4.09 0.43 -39.24
C THR A 99 -5.32 1.31 -39.01
N GLU A 100 -5.92 1.25 -37.82
CA GLU A 100 -6.98 2.16 -37.41
C GLU A 100 -6.37 3.51 -37.00
N ALA A 101 -6.84 4.59 -37.61
CA ALA A 101 -6.40 5.92 -37.25
C ALA A 101 -6.83 6.29 -35.81
N PRO A 102 -5.98 7.00 -35.04
CA PRO A 102 -6.39 7.50 -33.75
C PRO A 102 -7.58 8.46 -33.88
N PRO A 103 -8.44 8.56 -32.85
CA PRO A 103 -9.52 9.53 -32.81
C PRO A 103 -8.97 10.95 -32.91
N ARG A 104 -9.82 11.91 -33.25
CA ARG A 104 -9.44 13.33 -33.25
C ARG A 104 -9.28 13.82 -31.81
N TYR A 105 -8.15 14.45 -31.50
CA TYR A 105 -7.82 15.01 -30.18
C TYR A 105 -7.00 16.30 -30.33
N ASP A 106 -6.90 17.09 -29.26
CA ASP A 106 -6.05 18.28 -29.22
C ASP A 106 -4.64 17.92 -28.75
N LYS A 107 -3.67 17.93 -29.66
CA LYS A 107 -2.27 17.58 -29.36
C LYS A 107 -1.57 18.51 -28.36
N SER A 108 -2.14 19.68 -28.08
CA SER A 108 -1.57 20.63 -27.10
C SER A 108 -2.01 20.35 -25.66
N THR A 109 -3.15 19.67 -25.48
CA THR A 109 -3.77 19.41 -24.16
C THR A 109 -4.03 17.93 -23.91
N GLN A 110 -3.86 17.06 -24.91
CA GLN A 110 -4.21 15.65 -24.87
C GLN A 110 -3.17 14.77 -25.57
N THR A 111 -3.13 13.50 -25.17
CA THR A 111 -2.38 12.43 -25.82
C THR A 111 -3.32 11.28 -26.19
N VAL A 112 -2.82 10.36 -27.01
CA VAL A 112 -3.51 9.11 -27.33
C VAL A 112 -2.61 7.92 -27.06
N LEU A 113 -3.22 6.84 -26.59
CA LEU A 113 -2.55 5.57 -26.40
C LEU A 113 -3.47 4.44 -26.87
N HIS A 114 -2.92 3.54 -27.67
CA HIS A 114 -3.62 2.35 -28.12
C HIS A 114 -3.39 1.20 -27.13
N ILE A 115 -4.41 0.85 -26.35
CA ILE A 115 -4.36 -0.17 -25.30
C ILE A 115 -5.54 -1.12 -25.51
N ASN A 116 -5.32 -2.43 -25.32
CA ASN A 116 -6.38 -3.44 -25.45
C ASN A 116 -7.13 -3.38 -26.79
N LYS A 117 -6.40 -3.09 -27.88
CA LYS A 117 -6.92 -2.96 -29.25
C LYS A 117 -7.92 -1.80 -29.45
N GLN A 118 -7.83 -0.77 -28.61
CA GLN A 118 -8.65 0.43 -28.72
C GLN A 118 -7.82 1.69 -28.46
N TRP A 119 -8.17 2.77 -29.14
CA TRP A 119 -7.62 4.08 -28.87
C TRP A 119 -8.27 4.70 -27.64
N LYS A 120 -7.45 5.18 -26.70
CA LYS A 120 -7.90 6.00 -25.57
C LYS A 120 -7.22 7.36 -25.62
N VAL A 121 -8.01 8.41 -25.42
CA VAL A 121 -7.55 9.79 -25.32
C VAL A 121 -7.33 10.10 -23.84
N PHE A 122 -6.22 10.76 -23.52
CA PHE A 122 -5.86 11.18 -22.18
C PHE A 122 -5.66 12.70 -22.18
N ASP A 123 -6.11 13.37 -21.14
CA ASP A 123 -5.74 14.76 -20.90
C ASP A 123 -4.31 14.83 -20.34
N ILE A 124 -3.54 15.83 -20.74
CA ILE A 124 -2.19 16.07 -20.23
C ILE A 124 -2.32 16.78 -18.89
N LEU A 125 -2.21 16.00 -17.81
CA LEU A 125 -2.34 16.50 -16.44
C LEU A 125 -0.98 16.67 -15.74
N ILE A 126 0.13 16.63 -16.47
CA ILE A 126 1.49 16.71 -15.92
C ILE A 126 1.63 17.91 -14.96
N GLY A 127 2.08 17.63 -13.73
CA GLY A 127 2.27 18.64 -12.69
C GLY A 127 1.00 19.03 -11.94
N GLN A 128 -0.18 18.50 -12.30
CA GLN A 128 -1.39 18.67 -11.50
C GLN A 128 -1.30 17.83 -10.22
N SER A 129 -1.71 18.43 -9.10
CA SER A 129 -1.79 17.73 -7.81
C SER A 129 -2.96 16.74 -7.78
N PHE A 130 -2.71 15.58 -7.19
CA PHE A 130 -3.74 14.63 -6.77
C PHE A 130 -3.41 14.13 -5.36
N PHE A 131 -4.41 13.58 -4.68
CA PHE A 131 -4.33 13.23 -3.27
C PHE A 131 -4.75 11.78 -3.04
N ASP A 132 -4.07 11.08 -2.14
CA ASP A 132 -4.49 9.74 -1.70
C ASP A 132 -5.65 9.80 -0.69
N GLU A 133 -6.05 8.64 -0.15
CA GLU A 133 -7.17 8.56 0.78
C GLU A 133 -6.95 9.27 2.12
N TYR A 134 -5.71 9.63 2.45
CA TYR A 134 -5.31 10.30 3.70
C TYR A 134 -4.93 11.77 3.48
N GLY A 135 -5.05 12.28 2.25
CA GLY A 135 -4.74 13.67 1.91
C GLY A 135 -3.27 13.95 1.61
N ASN A 136 -2.44 12.91 1.44
CA ASN A 136 -1.07 13.09 0.98
C ASN A 136 -1.07 13.58 -0.46
N GLU A 137 -0.29 14.62 -0.75
CA GLU A 137 -0.21 15.24 -2.06
C GLU A 137 0.84 14.57 -2.95
N PHE A 138 0.45 14.34 -4.21
CA PHE A 138 1.30 13.80 -5.28
C PHE A 138 1.12 14.65 -6.53
N LEU A 139 2.10 14.58 -7.44
CA LEU A 139 2.04 15.26 -8.73
C LEU A 139 1.95 14.23 -9.86
N VAL A 140 1.10 14.48 -10.85
CA VAL A 140 1.05 13.66 -12.05
C VAL A 140 2.36 13.80 -12.83
N SER A 141 3.02 12.67 -13.09
CA SER A 141 4.30 12.61 -13.83
C SER A 141 4.18 11.97 -15.23
N ASP A 142 3.05 11.35 -15.54
CA ASP A 142 2.86 10.56 -16.76
C ASP A 142 1.85 11.22 -17.71
N TYR A 143 2.14 11.18 -19.02
CA TYR A 143 1.27 11.80 -20.03
C TYR A 143 -0.08 11.07 -20.19
N ASN A 144 -0.10 9.75 -19.95
CA ASN A 144 -1.30 8.92 -20.08
C ASN A 144 -1.77 8.50 -18.68
N PHE A 145 -1.94 9.47 -17.79
CA PHE A 145 -2.24 9.23 -16.39
C PHE A 145 -3.69 8.80 -16.17
N GLU A 146 -3.86 7.76 -15.36
CA GLU A 146 -5.15 7.37 -14.81
C GLU A 146 -5.11 7.55 -13.30
N LEU A 147 -6.12 8.22 -12.76
CA LEU A 147 -6.22 8.42 -11.33
C LEU A 147 -6.38 7.05 -10.64
N PRO A 148 -5.47 6.66 -9.73
CA PRO A 148 -5.57 5.37 -9.06
C PRO A 148 -6.81 5.28 -8.16
N GLU A 149 -7.17 4.06 -7.77
CA GLU A 149 -8.25 3.85 -6.81
C GLU A 149 -7.98 4.59 -5.50
N LYS A 150 -9.05 5.08 -4.87
CA LYS A 150 -9.01 5.87 -3.63
C LYS A 150 -8.20 7.17 -3.69
N HIS A 151 -7.94 7.69 -4.88
CA HIS A 151 -7.35 9.02 -5.06
C HIS A 151 -8.39 10.02 -5.56
N THR A 152 -8.08 11.31 -5.42
CA THR A 152 -8.91 12.41 -5.94
C THR A 152 -8.05 13.58 -6.39
N PHE A 153 -8.53 14.34 -7.38
CA PHE A 153 -7.96 15.64 -7.73
C PHE A 153 -8.47 16.77 -6.81
N THR A 154 -9.45 16.48 -5.97
CA THR A 154 -10.00 17.47 -5.04
C THR A 154 -9.12 17.55 -3.80
N LYS A 155 -8.58 18.74 -3.53
CA LYS A 155 -7.76 18.99 -2.34
C LYS A 155 -8.54 18.66 -1.05
N PRO A 156 -7.92 18.03 -0.03
CA PRO A 156 -8.55 17.84 1.26
C PRO A 156 -8.94 19.18 1.90
N PRO A 157 -10.04 19.22 2.67
CA PRO A 157 -10.44 20.41 3.41
C PRO A 157 -9.41 20.74 4.49
N GLU A 158 -9.29 22.01 4.84
CA GLU A 158 -8.49 22.42 6.00
C GLU A 158 -9.07 21.85 7.29
N LEU A 159 -8.19 21.31 8.13
CA LEU A 159 -8.55 20.79 9.45
C LEU A 159 -8.92 21.96 10.37
N ARG A 160 -10.00 21.79 11.13
CA ARG A 160 -10.48 22.80 12.07
C ARG A 160 -9.97 22.59 13.50
N LEU A 161 -9.54 21.37 13.81
CA LEU A 161 -9.15 20.91 15.14
C LEU A 161 -7.98 19.92 15.02
N ASP A 162 -7.09 19.93 16.02
CA ASP A 162 -5.83 19.16 15.99
C ASP A 162 -6.04 17.63 16.13
N ASN A 163 -7.17 17.19 16.68
CA ASN A 163 -7.49 15.78 16.91
C ASN A 163 -8.33 15.16 15.77
N TYR A 164 -8.32 15.77 14.60
CA TYR A 164 -9.02 15.27 13.42
C TYR A 164 -8.04 15.06 12.27
N ALA A 165 -8.32 14.06 11.46
CA ALA A 165 -7.68 13.85 10.17
C ALA A 165 -8.73 13.74 9.08
N VAL A 166 -8.30 13.99 7.84
CA VAL A 166 -9.14 13.81 6.66
C VAL A 166 -9.03 12.38 6.14
N LYS A 167 -10.15 11.82 5.69
CA LYS A 167 -10.17 10.57 4.93
C LYS A 167 -11.10 10.68 3.73
N LEU A 168 -10.67 10.18 2.58
CA LEU A 168 -11.50 10.07 1.39
C LEU A 168 -12.38 8.82 1.51
N VAL A 169 -13.68 9.00 1.73
CA VAL A 169 -14.64 7.91 1.88
C VAL A 169 -15.74 8.06 0.83
N GLY A 170 -15.85 7.10 -0.08
CA GLY A 170 -16.83 7.15 -1.17
C GLY A 170 -16.63 8.35 -2.12
N GLY A 171 -15.38 8.79 -2.32
CA GLY A 171 -15.05 9.93 -3.17
C GLY A 171 -15.35 11.29 -2.55
N GLN A 172 -15.66 11.35 -1.25
CA GLN A 172 -15.90 12.59 -0.52
C GLN A 172 -14.97 12.68 0.69
N TRP A 173 -14.42 13.87 0.94
CA TRP A 173 -13.60 14.11 2.14
C TRP A 173 -14.46 14.14 3.39
N GLN A 174 -14.07 13.36 4.39
CA GLN A 174 -14.66 13.37 5.72
C GLN A 174 -13.58 13.73 6.73
N GLN A 175 -13.95 14.48 7.78
CA GLN A 175 -13.10 14.71 8.94
C GLN A 175 -13.48 13.71 10.01
N LEU A 176 -12.52 12.90 10.42
CA LEU A 176 -12.69 11.83 11.42
C LEU A 176 -11.74 12.09 12.57
N LEU A 177 -12.13 11.64 13.78
CA LEU A 177 -11.25 11.70 14.95
C LEU A 177 -9.98 10.90 14.68
N ASP A 178 -8.84 11.48 15.03
CA ASP A 178 -7.54 10.85 14.93
C ASP A 178 -6.98 10.56 16.31
N TYR A 179 -7.14 9.31 16.73
CA TYR A 179 -6.53 8.77 17.95
C TYR A 179 -5.44 7.76 17.61
N ARG A 180 -4.96 7.74 16.36
CA ARG A 180 -4.00 6.72 15.93
C ARG A 180 -2.71 6.81 16.74
N GLY A 181 -2.19 5.66 17.13
CA GLY A 181 -1.02 5.55 17.99
C GLY A 181 -1.33 5.60 19.49
N GLU A 182 -2.50 6.11 19.91
CA GLU A 182 -2.97 6.01 21.29
C GLU A 182 -3.46 4.59 21.64
N MET A 183 -3.60 4.32 22.94
CA MET A 183 -4.15 3.06 23.45
C MET A 183 -5.65 3.18 23.74
N ALA A 184 -6.43 2.27 23.18
CA ALA A 184 -7.81 2.04 23.54
C ALA A 184 -7.88 0.98 24.65
N TYR A 185 -8.39 1.36 25.82
CA TYR A 185 -8.56 0.47 26.97
C TYR A 185 -9.97 -0.11 26.98
N ALA A 186 -10.07 -1.42 27.14
CA ALA A 186 -11.34 -2.12 27.18
C ALA A 186 -12.07 -1.85 28.50
N LYS A 187 -13.33 -1.42 28.42
CA LYS A 187 -14.17 -1.14 29.61
C LYS A 187 -14.49 -2.40 30.40
N ASP A 188 -14.58 -3.56 29.73
CA ASP A 188 -14.62 -4.87 30.38
C ASP A 188 -13.19 -5.36 30.61
N ARG A 189 -12.74 -5.33 31.87
CA ARG A 189 -11.38 -5.70 32.27
C ARG A 189 -11.15 -7.22 32.31
N ASP A 190 -12.20 -8.03 32.29
CA ASP A 190 -12.10 -9.47 32.46
C ASP A 190 -12.16 -10.21 31.12
N ASN A 191 -12.84 -9.64 30.12
CA ASN A 191 -12.99 -10.25 28.80
C ASN A 191 -12.53 -9.36 27.64
N GLY A 192 -12.30 -8.07 27.89
CA GLY A 192 -11.86 -7.12 26.87
C GLY A 192 -10.36 -7.22 26.59
N THR A 193 -9.93 -6.64 25.46
CA THR A 193 -8.52 -6.57 25.08
C THR A 193 -8.19 -5.14 24.68
N ASP A 194 -7.20 -4.57 25.36
CA ASP A 194 -6.67 -3.26 25.02
C ASP A 194 -5.93 -3.35 23.67
N TYR A 195 -6.01 -2.29 22.86
CA TYR A 195 -5.35 -2.26 21.56
C TYR A 195 -4.83 -0.87 21.20
N GLN A 196 -3.79 -0.83 20.37
CA GLN A 196 -3.31 0.42 19.79
C GLN A 196 -4.20 0.81 18.62
N ILE A 197 -4.66 2.06 18.59
CA ILE A 197 -5.58 2.54 17.56
C ILE A 197 -4.80 2.75 16.25
N GLU A 198 -5.23 2.10 15.18
CA GLU A 198 -4.59 2.19 13.85
C GLU A 198 -5.45 2.92 12.82
N GLU A 199 -6.77 2.96 13.04
CA GLU A 199 -7.73 3.57 12.12
C GLU A 199 -8.30 4.88 12.66
N LEU A 200 -8.68 5.76 11.73
CA LEU A 200 -9.42 6.98 12.03
C LEU A 200 -10.87 6.66 12.38
N GLY A 201 -11.43 7.40 13.33
CA GLY A 201 -12.84 7.31 13.69
C GLY A 201 -13.08 7.31 15.19
N GLU A 202 -14.37 7.17 15.54
CA GLU A 202 -14.78 7.02 16.93
C GLU A 202 -14.34 5.66 17.48
N LEU A 203 -14.00 5.65 18.77
CA LEU A 203 -13.80 4.41 19.49
C LEU A 203 -15.12 3.66 19.62
N PRO A 204 -15.11 2.32 19.55
CA PRO A 204 -16.30 1.56 19.85
C PRO A 204 -16.72 1.79 21.30
N GLU A 205 -18.03 1.72 21.57
CA GLU A 205 -18.60 1.93 22.92
C GLU A 205 -18.01 1.00 24.00
N THR A 206 -17.37 -0.09 23.59
CA THR A 206 -16.63 -1.02 24.47
C THR A 206 -15.30 -0.48 25.02
N HIS A 207 -14.76 0.62 24.47
CA HIS A 207 -13.42 1.13 24.78
C HIS A 207 -13.39 2.60 25.19
N THR A 208 -12.31 3.02 25.83
CA THR A 208 -12.04 4.40 26.26
C THR A 208 -10.55 4.73 26.08
N LEU A 209 -10.20 6.01 25.96
CA LEU A 209 -8.81 6.49 25.95
C LEU A 209 -8.22 6.64 27.36
N SER A 210 -9.07 6.64 28.38
CA SER A 210 -8.59 6.74 29.76
C SER A 210 -8.02 5.40 30.18
N ALA A 211 -6.78 5.38 30.66
CA ALA A 211 -6.19 4.18 31.24
C ALA A 211 -6.83 3.86 32.61
N PRO A 212 -7.07 2.58 32.94
CA PRO A 212 -7.48 2.17 34.27
C PRO A 212 -6.29 2.04 35.23
N GLU A 213 -6.52 2.22 36.53
CA GLU A 213 -5.59 1.75 37.55
C GLU A 213 -5.68 0.21 37.74
N PRO A 214 -4.70 -0.44 38.41
CA PRO A 214 -4.63 -1.90 38.51
C PRO A 214 -5.90 -2.57 39.06
N PHE A 215 -6.58 -1.90 39.99
CA PHE A 215 -7.77 -2.42 40.67
C PHE A 215 -9.05 -1.68 40.29
N ASP A 216 -9.05 -0.93 39.20
CA ASP A 216 -10.24 -0.26 38.72
C ASP A 216 -11.13 -1.18 37.88
N SER A 217 -12.44 -0.96 38.01
CA SER A 217 -13.46 -1.48 37.12
C SER A 217 -14.25 -0.32 36.52
N TRP A 218 -14.81 -0.51 35.31
CA TRP A 218 -15.60 0.52 34.63
C TRP A 218 -17.01 0.60 35.23
N ILE A 219 -17.31 1.68 35.96
CA ILE A 219 -18.57 1.87 36.69
C ILE A 219 -19.10 3.28 36.43
N ASP A 220 -20.38 3.41 36.06
CA ASP A 220 -21.03 4.70 35.77
C ASP A 220 -20.29 5.58 34.74
N LYS A 221 -19.75 4.97 33.68
CA LYS A 221 -19.00 5.65 32.61
C LYS A 221 -17.64 6.23 33.04
N GLY A 222 -16.99 5.64 34.04
CA GLY A 222 -15.62 5.96 34.39
C GLY A 222 -14.92 4.84 35.14
N TRP A 223 -13.60 4.95 35.28
CA TRP A 223 -12.82 4.08 36.13
C TRP A 223 -13.09 4.39 37.60
N LYS A 224 -13.40 3.36 38.37
CA LYS A 224 -13.56 3.44 39.82
C LYS A 224 -12.88 2.25 40.48
N TYR A 225 -12.27 2.51 41.63
CA TYR A 225 -11.64 1.48 42.44
C TYR A 225 -12.64 0.38 42.82
N ASP A 226 -12.28 -0.85 42.46
CA ASP A 226 -13.06 -2.05 42.72
C ASP A 226 -12.41 -2.88 43.84
N ILE A 227 -13.06 -2.85 45.00
CA ILE A 227 -12.60 -3.55 46.18
C ILE A 227 -12.53 -5.07 45.97
N GLU A 228 -13.41 -5.65 45.16
CA GLU A 228 -13.43 -7.09 44.93
C GLU A 228 -12.30 -7.51 43.98
N ARG A 229 -11.91 -6.65 43.03
CA ARG A 229 -10.72 -6.85 42.18
C ARG A 229 -9.42 -6.77 42.99
N HIS A 230 -9.33 -5.86 43.97
CA HIS A 230 -8.16 -5.75 44.84
C HIS A 230 -8.10 -6.88 45.90
N ARG A 231 -9.25 -7.37 46.36
CA ARG A 231 -9.36 -8.34 47.47
C ARG A 231 -8.37 -9.51 47.41
N PRO A 232 -8.21 -10.28 46.31
CA PRO A 232 -7.31 -11.43 46.28
C PRO A 232 -5.83 -11.06 46.52
N PHE A 233 -5.38 -9.92 45.98
CA PHE A 233 -4.02 -9.42 46.20
C PHE A 233 -3.83 -9.01 47.65
N LYS A 234 -4.79 -8.26 48.20
CA LYS A 234 -4.76 -7.81 49.58
C LYS A 234 -4.80 -8.97 50.58
N VAL A 235 -5.58 -10.02 50.30
CA VAL A 235 -5.59 -11.27 51.08
C VAL A 235 -4.19 -11.89 51.12
N GLY A 236 -3.50 -11.93 49.97
CA GLY A 236 -2.14 -12.45 49.88
C GLY A 236 -1.15 -11.65 50.72
N GLU A 237 -1.14 -10.32 50.57
CA GLU A 237 -0.28 -9.41 51.35
C GLU A 237 -0.47 -9.56 52.85
N GLU A 238 -1.73 -9.56 53.30
CA GLU A 238 -2.05 -9.61 54.73
C GLU A 238 -1.78 -10.99 55.34
N LYS A 239 -1.98 -12.08 54.58
CA LYS A 239 -1.56 -13.42 55.01
C LYS A 239 -0.04 -13.52 55.13
N GLN A 240 0.71 -12.99 54.16
CA GLN A 240 2.17 -13.00 54.20
C GLN A 240 2.69 -12.21 55.40
N TRP A 241 2.14 -11.02 55.66
CA TRP A 241 2.47 -10.25 56.86
C TRP A 241 2.17 -11.05 58.14
N ARG A 242 0.97 -11.63 58.24
CA ARG A 242 0.55 -12.44 59.38
C ARG A 242 1.51 -13.62 59.60
N ASP A 243 1.86 -14.35 58.55
CA ASP A 243 2.73 -15.54 58.62
C ASP A 243 4.14 -15.16 59.08
N ASN A 244 4.67 -14.02 58.63
CA ASN A 244 5.96 -13.49 59.07
C ASN A 244 5.95 -13.14 60.56
N GLU A 245 4.93 -12.40 61.02
CA GLU A 245 4.81 -12.06 62.44
C GLU A 245 4.55 -13.29 63.31
N LEU A 246 3.74 -14.24 62.83
CA LEU A 246 3.46 -15.48 63.55
C LEU A 246 4.72 -16.33 63.70
N THR A 247 5.58 -16.38 62.69
CA THR A 247 6.87 -17.09 62.77
C THR A 247 7.73 -16.52 63.89
N LYS A 248 7.89 -15.19 63.96
CA LYS A 248 8.64 -14.54 65.05
C LYS A 248 8.07 -14.87 66.43
N VAL A 249 6.74 -14.81 66.55
CA VAL A 249 6.05 -15.13 67.82
C VAL A 249 6.30 -16.59 68.20
N LEU A 250 6.18 -17.52 67.25
CA LEU A 250 6.41 -18.94 67.50
C LEU A 250 7.87 -19.24 67.88
N ASP A 251 8.84 -18.63 67.18
CA ASP A 251 10.26 -18.77 67.49
C ASP A 251 10.57 -18.26 68.90
N ARG A 252 9.96 -17.13 69.30
CA ARG A 252 10.14 -16.58 70.65
C ARG A 252 9.49 -17.46 71.72
N ILE A 253 8.29 -17.99 71.46
CA ILE A 253 7.62 -18.96 72.34
C ILE A 253 8.51 -20.20 72.53
N ASP A 254 9.01 -20.78 71.43
CA ASP A 254 9.87 -21.96 71.45
C ASP A 254 11.19 -21.70 72.21
N GLN A 255 11.82 -20.54 72.01
CA GLN A 255 13.00 -20.13 72.77
C GLN A 255 12.70 -20.08 74.28
N TYR A 256 11.61 -19.42 74.67
CA TYR A 256 11.23 -19.29 76.08
C TYR A 256 10.93 -20.65 76.73
N GLU A 257 10.21 -21.52 76.03
CA GLU A 257 9.84 -22.86 76.50
C GLU A 257 11.07 -23.76 76.67
N LYS A 258 12.01 -23.73 75.72
CA LYS A 258 13.29 -24.43 75.83
C LYS A 258 14.13 -23.93 77.01
N ASP A 259 14.18 -22.61 77.19
CA ASP A 259 14.93 -21.96 78.27
C ASP A 259 14.42 -22.33 79.67
N GLN A 260 13.17 -22.73 79.82
CA GLN A 260 12.67 -23.21 81.12
C GLN A 260 13.41 -24.46 81.62
N ASN A 261 14.01 -25.24 80.71
CA ASN A 261 14.82 -26.42 81.05
C ASN A 261 16.29 -26.09 81.38
N TYR A 262 16.71 -24.84 81.23
CA TYR A 262 18.06 -24.40 81.57
C TYR A 262 18.11 -23.66 82.92
N PRO A 263 19.27 -23.70 83.61
CA PRO A 263 19.53 -22.82 84.75
C PRO A 263 19.25 -21.36 84.39
N VAL A 264 18.69 -20.60 85.32
CA VAL A 264 18.24 -19.21 85.10
C VAL A 264 19.34 -18.33 84.50
N GLU A 265 20.58 -18.50 84.98
CA GLU A 265 21.76 -17.75 84.54
C GLU A 265 22.14 -17.98 83.06
N LEU A 266 21.67 -19.07 82.45
CA LEU A 266 22.01 -19.47 81.08
C LEU A 266 20.85 -19.23 80.09
N ARG A 267 19.72 -18.70 80.56
CA ARG A 267 18.57 -18.39 79.70
C ARG A 267 18.90 -17.20 78.81
N THR A 268 18.46 -17.27 77.57
CA THR A 268 18.76 -16.28 76.52
C THR A 268 17.51 -15.59 75.98
N SER A 269 16.32 -16.07 76.36
CA SER A 269 15.05 -15.47 76.02
C SER A 269 14.98 -14.06 76.62
N PRO A 270 14.63 -13.04 75.83
CA PRO A 270 14.44 -11.68 76.34
C PRO A 270 13.18 -11.56 77.20
N ILE A 271 12.36 -12.61 77.25
CA ILE A 271 11.15 -12.67 78.04
C ILE A 271 11.43 -13.38 79.36
N GLN A 272 11.18 -12.67 80.46
CA GLN A 272 11.59 -13.11 81.80
C GLN A 272 10.40 -13.38 82.74
N THR A 273 9.21 -12.86 82.42
CA THR A 273 8.02 -13.01 83.27
C THR A 273 6.98 -13.94 82.65
N ASN A 274 6.16 -14.56 83.50
CA ASN A 274 5.01 -15.33 83.06
C ASN A 274 3.95 -14.44 82.36
N GLU A 275 3.87 -13.16 82.74
CA GLU A 275 2.95 -12.22 82.10
C GLU A 275 3.32 -11.95 80.63
N ASP A 276 4.62 -11.77 80.36
CA ASP A 276 5.14 -11.59 79.00
C ASP A 276 4.91 -12.83 78.12
N TYR A 277 5.07 -14.03 78.68
CA TYR A 277 4.76 -15.28 77.97
C TYR A 277 3.26 -15.38 77.63
N LEU A 278 2.35 -15.01 78.56
CA LEU A 278 0.92 -14.95 78.28
C LEU A 278 0.58 -13.92 77.18
N ARG A 279 1.28 -12.79 77.14
CA ARG A 279 1.12 -11.79 76.06
C ARG A 279 1.54 -12.35 74.70
N LEU A 280 2.62 -13.13 74.60
CA LEU A 280 2.97 -13.84 73.36
C LEU A 280 1.93 -14.88 72.93
N LEU A 281 1.37 -15.63 73.87
CA LEU A 281 0.30 -16.58 73.54
C LEU A 281 -0.95 -15.85 73.03
N GLN A 282 -1.23 -14.66 73.56
CA GLN A 282 -2.29 -13.79 73.07
C GLN A 282 -1.98 -13.25 71.66
N ASP A 283 -0.74 -12.82 71.39
CA ASP A 283 -0.30 -12.41 70.04
C ASP A 283 -0.46 -13.55 69.03
N ARG A 284 -0.02 -14.76 69.40
CA ARG A 284 -0.21 -15.98 68.59
C ARG A 284 -1.68 -16.20 68.28
N LYS A 285 -2.57 -16.08 69.27
CA LYS A 285 -4.02 -16.22 69.08
C LYS A 285 -4.57 -15.15 68.15
N ASN A 286 -4.20 -13.87 68.37
CA ASN A 286 -4.65 -12.74 67.55
C ASN A 286 -4.24 -12.91 66.08
N LEU A 287 -3.00 -13.31 65.81
CA LEU A 287 -2.50 -13.61 64.46
C LEU A 287 -3.20 -14.82 63.83
N SER A 288 -3.55 -15.84 64.63
CA SER A 288 -4.21 -17.04 64.12
C SER A 288 -5.64 -16.75 63.65
N VAL A 289 -6.40 -15.94 64.39
CA VAL A 289 -7.80 -15.60 64.07
C VAL A 289 -7.95 -14.42 63.12
N TYR A 290 -6.87 -13.67 62.86
CA TYR A 290 -6.92 -12.46 62.02
C TYR A 290 -7.56 -12.68 60.63
N PRO A 291 -7.23 -13.77 59.88
CA PRO A 291 -7.86 -14.04 58.58
C PRO A 291 -9.37 -14.33 58.65
N GLU A 292 -9.90 -14.65 59.84
CA GLU A 292 -11.32 -14.92 60.09
C GLU A 292 -12.10 -13.66 60.51
N SER A 293 -11.42 -12.52 60.63
CA SER A 293 -12.06 -11.26 61.02
C SER A 293 -12.99 -10.73 59.92
N SER A 294 -14.11 -10.11 60.32
CA SER A 294 -15.14 -9.58 59.41
C SER A 294 -14.65 -8.48 58.46
N HIS A 295 -13.53 -7.84 58.80
CA HIS A 295 -12.94 -6.77 57.99
C HIS A 295 -11.74 -7.23 57.18
N PHE A 296 -11.32 -8.50 57.29
CA PHE A 296 -10.22 -9.02 56.49
C PHE A 296 -10.54 -8.96 54.98
N PRO A 297 -9.61 -8.54 54.11
CA PRO A 297 -8.22 -8.12 54.37
C PRO A 297 -8.02 -6.60 54.47
N PHE A 298 -9.09 -5.80 54.51
CA PHE A 298 -9.02 -4.33 54.44
C PHE A 298 -9.14 -3.63 55.81
N GLY A 299 -9.41 -4.38 56.87
CA GLY A 299 -9.46 -3.90 58.24
C GLY A 299 -8.08 -3.69 58.85
N GLU A 300 -8.07 -3.13 60.05
CA GLU A 300 -6.83 -2.91 60.80
C GLU A 300 -6.17 -4.23 61.19
N ARG A 301 -4.84 -4.23 61.19
CA ARG A 301 -4.03 -5.34 61.70
C ARG A 301 -4.19 -5.46 63.22
N PRO A 302 -4.10 -6.68 63.79
CA PRO A 302 -4.13 -6.85 65.24
C PRO A 302 -2.96 -6.12 65.90
N SER A 303 -3.21 -5.48 67.03
CA SER A 303 -2.15 -4.91 67.87
C SER A 303 -1.40 -6.04 68.57
N LEU A 304 -0.08 -6.09 68.39
CA LEU A 304 0.80 -7.08 69.00
C LEU A 304 1.59 -6.46 70.15
N SER A 305 1.99 -7.27 71.13
CA SER A 305 2.73 -6.81 72.31
C SER A 305 4.13 -6.27 72.00
N GLY A 306 4.71 -6.64 70.86
CA GLY A 306 6.07 -6.29 70.45
C GLY A 306 7.17 -7.17 71.05
N LEU A 307 6.83 -8.13 71.92
CA LEU A 307 7.78 -9.03 72.61
C LEU A 307 8.46 -10.06 71.68
N ALA A 308 7.90 -10.26 70.48
CA ALA A 308 8.45 -11.17 69.46
C ALA A 308 9.52 -10.51 68.57
N ASN A 309 9.67 -9.18 68.64
CA ASN A 309 10.73 -8.47 67.92
C ASN A 309 12.06 -8.45 68.71
#